data_AF-Q9KD77-F1
#
_entry.id   AF-Q9KD77-F1
#
_cell.length_a   1.000
_cell.length_b   1.000
_cell.length_c   1.000
_cell.angle_alpha   90.00
_cell.angle_beta   90.00
_cell.angle_gamma   90.00
#
_symmetry.space_group_name_H-M   'P 1'
#
loop_
_entity.id
_entity.type
_entity.pdbx_description
1 polymer ?
#
loop_
_entity_poly.entity_id
_entity_poly.type
_entity_poly.pdbx_seq_one_letter_code
_entity_poly.pdbx_strand_id
1 'polypeptide(L)'
;MRQVIFLCVACIVVGLTGALFGVQQMNEHLGLSEPEPLVIEERPEKQREPSDERLQETMELAEKQERNVETGQFNFFSALGEALANGVNQGTRFVLATLSSWFHDVLNGSRS
;
A
#
# COMPACT_ATOMS: atom_id res chain seq x y z
N MET A 1 -7.66 -9.31 29.48
CA MET A 1 -7.18 -8.38 28.42
C MET A 1 -5.95 -8.89 27.67
N ARG A 2 -4.84 -9.26 28.33
CA ARG A 2 -3.61 -9.72 27.63
C ARG A 2 -3.83 -10.85 26.62
N GLN A 3 -4.60 -11.88 26.97
CA GLN A 3 -4.89 -13.00 26.06
C GLN A 3 -5.75 -12.60 24.84
N VAL A 4 -6.65 -11.62 25.00
CA VAL A 4 -7.48 -11.10 23.91
C VAL A 4 -6.61 -10.33 22.91
N ILE A 5 -5.67 -9.53 23.40
CA ILE A 5 -4.71 -8.81 22.55
C ILE A 5 -3.85 -9.79 21.76
N PHE A 6 -3.32 -10.84 22.40
CA PHE A 6 -2.56 -11.88 21.69
C PHE A 6 -3.37 -12.58 20.62
N LEU A 7 -4.65 -12.89 20.89
CA LEU A 7 -5.54 -13.52 19.92
C LEU A 7 -5.83 -12.60 18.73
N CYS A 8 -6.11 -11.31 18.98
CA CYS A 8 -6.30 -10.33 17.91
C CYS A 8 -5.06 -10.18 17.03
N VAL A 9 -3.87 -10.07 17.63
CA VAL A 9 -2.61 -9.98 16.87
C VAL A 9 -2.37 -11.25 16.05
N ALA A 10 -2.62 -12.43 16.63
CA ALA A 10 -2.49 -13.69 15.90
C ALA A 10 -3.46 -13.76 14.71
N CYS A 11 -4.72 -13.35 14.86
CA CYS A 11 -5.68 -13.30 13.77
C CYS A 11 -5.23 -12.33 12.66
N ILE A 12 -4.66 -11.18 13.01
CA ILE A 12 -4.14 -10.22 12.03
C ILE A 12 -2.96 -10.82 11.26
N VAL A 13 -2.00 -11.44 11.94
CA VAL A 13 -0.83 -12.06 11.28
C VAL A 13 -1.28 -13.21 10.36
N VAL A 14 -2.18 -14.06 10.81
CA VAL A 14 -2.72 -15.17 9.99
C VAL A 14 -3.47 -14.63 8.78
N GLY A 15 -4.30 -13.59 8.96
CA GLY A 15 -5.03 -12.95 7.86
C GLY A 15 -4.11 -12.32 6.82
N LEU A 16 -3.08 -11.58 7.25
CA LEU A 16 -2.10 -10.96 6.36
C LEU A 16 -1.30 -12.01 5.59
N THR A 17 -0.85 -13.06 6.28
CA THR A 17 -0.08 -14.14 5.64
C THR A 17 -0.93 -14.91 4.62
N GLY A 18 -2.20 -15.17 4.94
CA GLY A 18 -3.14 -15.80 4.02
C GLY A 18 -3.42 -14.96 2.78
N ALA A 19 -3.59 -13.64 2.95
CA ALA A 19 -3.77 -12.72 1.82
C ALA A 19 -2.54 -12.69 0.90
N LEU A 20 -1.32 -12.65 1.45
CA LEU A 20 -0.08 -12.70 0.65
C LEU A 20 0.04 -14.01 -0.13
N PHE A 21 -0.27 -15.14 0.50
CA PHE A 21 -0.23 -16.45 -0.16
C PHE A 21 -1.29 -16.55 -1.26
N GLY A 22 -2.48 -15.98 -1.05
CA GLY A 22 -3.53 -15.91 -2.07
C GLY A 22 -3.13 -15.09 -3.30
N VAL A 23 -2.46 -13.95 -3.09
CA VAL A 23 -1.92 -13.14 -4.19
C VAL A 23 -0.85 -13.90 -4.96
N GLN A 24 0.04 -14.62 -4.27
CA GLN A 24 1.07 -15.44 -4.94
C GLN A 24 0.46 -16.55 -5.80
N GLN A 25 -0.50 -17.30 -5.25
CA GLN A 25 -1.24 -18.34 -5.99
C GLN A 25 -1.96 -17.78 -7.22
N MET A 26 -2.62 -16.62 -7.07
CA MET A 26 -3.31 -15.98 -8.19
C MET A 26 -2.33 -15.47 -9.25
N ASN A 27 -1.17 -14.95 -8.84
CA ASN A 27 -0.12 -14.49 -9.75
C ASN A 27 0.47 -15.65 -10.58
N GLU A 28 0.67 -16.82 -9.94
CA GLU A 28 1.10 -18.05 -10.61
C GLU A 28 0.04 -18.58 -11.56
N HIS A 29 -1.24 -18.60 -11.15
CA HIS A 29 -2.33 -19.08 -12.01
C HIS A 29 -2.56 -18.19 -13.24
N LEU A 30 -2.33 -16.88 -13.10
CA LEU A 30 -2.44 -15.91 -14.20
C LEU A 30 -1.20 -15.88 -15.10
N GLY A 31 -0.15 -16.67 -14.79
CA GLY A 31 1.10 -16.68 -15.56
C GLY A 31 1.89 -15.37 -15.50
N LEU A 32 1.49 -14.44 -14.63
CA LEU A 32 2.15 -13.15 -14.39
C LEU A 32 3.49 -13.29 -13.64
N SER A 33 3.81 -14.50 -13.19
CA SER A 33 5.11 -14.87 -12.64
C SER A 33 6.17 -15.11 -13.72
N GLU A 34 5.77 -15.33 -14.97
CA GLU A 34 6.70 -15.45 -16.09
C GLU A 34 6.89 -14.08 -16.76
N PRO A 35 8.13 -13.57 -16.85
CA PRO A 35 8.37 -12.33 -17.56
C PRO A 35 8.01 -12.51 -19.04
N GLU A 36 7.18 -11.63 -19.59
CA GLU A 36 6.87 -11.64 -21.02
C GLU A 36 8.18 -11.55 -21.82
N PRO A 37 8.40 -12.44 -22.80
CA PRO A 37 9.61 -12.40 -23.61
C PRO A 37 9.69 -11.06 -24.34
N LEU A 38 10.77 -10.32 -24.11
CA LEU A 38 11.02 -9.03 -24.74
C LEU A 38 11.26 -9.25 -26.25
N VAL A 39 10.20 -9.19 -27.06
CA VAL A 39 10.32 -9.23 -28.52
C VAL A 39 10.82 -7.86 -28.97
N ILE A 40 12.12 -7.74 -29.18
CA ILE A 40 12.71 -6.58 -29.85
C ILE A 40 12.42 -6.73 -31.34
N GLU A 41 11.25 -6.25 -31.78
CA GLU A 41 11.01 -6.03 -33.21
C GLU A 41 11.94 -4.90 -33.67
N GLU A 42 12.96 -5.23 -34.47
CA GLU A 42 13.66 -4.26 -35.30
C GLU A 42 12.64 -3.67 -36.30
N ARG A 43 11.97 -2.58 -35.90
CA ARG A 43 11.14 -1.80 -36.83
C ARG A 43 12.07 -1.12 -37.84
N PRO A 44 11.89 -1.31 -39.15
CA PRO A 44 12.40 -0.34 -40.09
C PRO A 44 11.65 0.97 -39.83
N GLU A 45 12.40 2.07 -39.77
CA GLU A 45 11.87 3.43 -39.69
C GLU A 45 10.74 3.61 -40.72
N LYS A 46 9.50 3.67 -40.24
CA LYS A 46 8.40 4.21 -41.02
C LYS A 46 7.84 5.40 -40.28
N GLN A 47 8.14 6.56 -40.86
CA GLN A 47 7.66 7.90 -40.52
C GLN A 47 6.23 7.85 -39.96
N ARG A 48 6.06 8.28 -38.71
CA ARG A 48 4.74 8.57 -38.14
C ARG A 48 4.39 10.00 -38.49
N GLU A 49 3.51 10.20 -39.47
CA GLU A 49 2.63 11.37 -39.46
C GLU A 49 1.72 11.30 -38.23
N PRO A 50 1.36 12.42 -37.59
CA PRO A 50 0.50 12.40 -36.42
C PRO A 50 -0.95 12.21 -36.90
N SER A 51 -1.50 11.00 -36.73
CA SER A 51 -2.95 10.81 -36.86
C SER A 51 -3.63 11.29 -35.58
N ASP A 52 -4.59 12.20 -35.74
CA ASP A 52 -5.43 12.81 -34.68
C ASP A 52 -6.18 11.78 -33.81
N GLU A 53 -6.22 10.51 -34.21
CA GLU A 53 -6.87 9.41 -33.48
C GLU A 53 -6.16 9.07 -32.15
N ARG A 54 -4.84 9.27 -32.06
CA ARG A 54 -4.08 8.99 -30.82
C ARG A 54 -4.36 9.97 -29.68
N LEU A 55 -4.76 11.19 -30.01
CA LEU A 55 -5.11 12.22 -29.02
C LEU A 55 -6.50 11.97 -28.42
N GLN A 56 -7.43 11.41 -29.20
CA GLN A 56 -8.76 11.04 -28.71
C GLN A 56 -8.72 9.80 -27.81
N GLU A 57 -7.94 8.78 -28.17
CA GLU A 57 -7.79 7.56 -27.36
C GLU A 57 -7.10 7.85 -26.00
N THR A 58 -6.12 8.75 -25.96
CA THR A 58 -5.46 9.15 -24.71
C THR A 58 -6.33 10.02 -23.81
N MET A 59 -7.19 10.87 -24.37
CA MET A 59 -8.19 11.62 -23.59
C MET A 59 -9.29 10.70 -23.04
N GLU A 60 -9.77 9.72 -23.81
CA GLU A 60 -10.80 8.77 -23.35
C GLU A 60 -10.27 7.77 -22.31
N LEU A 61 -8.98 7.39 -22.40
CA LEU A 61 -8.29 6.58 -21.39
C LEU A 61 -8.02 7.37 -20.10
N ALA A 62 -7.68 8.66 -20.20
CA ALA A 62 -7.52 9.54 -19.04
C ALA A 62 -8.85 9.75 -18.30
N GLU A 63 -9.96 9.92 -19.03
CA GLU A 63 -11.29 10.09 -18.47
C GLU A 63 -11.82 8.79 -17.83
N LYS A 64 -11.58 7.61 -18.46
CA LYS A 64 -11.88 6.31 -17.84
C LYS A 64 -10.98 6.01 -16.64
N GLN A 65 -9.75 6.53 -16.61
CA GLN A 65 -8.86 6.39 -15.47
C GLN A 65 -9.33 7.24 -14.29
N GLU A 66 -9.78 8.48 -14.49
CA GLU A 66 -10.41 9.29 -13.43
C GLU A 66 -11.69 8.62 -12.88
N ARG A 67 -12.53 8.06 -13.76
CA ARG A 67 -13.76 7.36 -13.34
C ARG A 67 -13.49 6.05 -12.57
N ASN A 68 -12.41 5.35 -12.90
CA ASN A 68 -11.98 4.14 -12.19
C ASN A 68 -11.24 4.46 -10.87
N VAL A 69 -10.65 5.66 -10.73
CA VAL A 69 -10.10 6.16 -9.46
C VAL A 69 -11.22 6.45 -8.45
N GLU A 70 -12.42 6.83 -8.92
CA GLU A 70 -13.61 6.99 -8.07
C GLU A 70 -14.26 5.66 -7.61
N THR A 71 -13.98 4.53 -8.27
CA THR A 71 -14.65 3.25 -7.96
C THR A 71 -13.78 2.28 -7.15
N GLY A 72 -13.83 2.42 -5.82
CA GLY A 72 -13.80 1.29 -4.90
C GLY A 72 -12.45 0.90 -4.26
N GLN A 73 -11.31 1.00 -4.94
CA GLN A 73 -10.01 0.60 -4.36
C GLN A 73 -9.35 1.70 -3.49
N PHE A 74 -9.62 2.97 -3.79
CA PHE A 74 -9.06 4.11 -3.05
C PHE A 74 -9.68 4.35 -1.68
N ASN A 75 -10.88 3.80 -1.39
CA ASN A 75 -11.55 4.01 -0.10
C ASN A 75 -10.91 3.20 1.03
N PHE A 76 -10.47 1.97 0.77
CA PHE A 76 -9.89 1.13 1.82
C PHE A 76 -8.47 1.52 2.17
N PHE A 77 -7.60 1.72 1.17
CA PHE A 77 -6.21 2.10 1.43
C PHE A 77 -6.07 3.55 1.92
N SER A 78 -6.93 4.47 1.46
CA SER A 78 -6.93 5.84 2.01
C SER A 78 -7.48 5.88 3.42
N ALA A 79 -8.59 5.18 3.72
CA ALA A 79 -9.11 5.11 5.09
C ALA A 79 -8.15 4.38 6.04
N LEU A 80 -7.50 3.32 5.57
CA LEU A 80 -6.48 2.59 6.34
C LEU A 80 -5.23 3.47 6.55
N GLY A 81 -4.79 4.19 5.52
CA GLY A 81 -3.67 5.12 5.58
C GLY A 81 -3.94 6.30 6.50
N GLU A 82 -5.15 6.85 6.47
CA GLU A 82 -5.59 7.93 7.35
C GLU A 82 -5.70 7.47 8.81
N ALA A 83 -6.29 6.30 9.05
CA ALA A 83 -6.34 5.71 10.39
C ALA A 83 -4.95 5.37 10.93
N LEU A 84 -4.07 4.83 10.08
CA LEU A 84 -2.68 4.54 10.43
C LEU A 84 -1.91 5.83 10.74
N ALA A 85 -2.03 6.86 9.90
CA ALA A 85 -1.35 8.13 10.11
C ALA A 85 -1.81 8.81 11.42
N ASN A 86 -3.11 8.80 11.69
CA ASN A 86 -3.66 9.33 12.94
C ASN A 86 -3.20 8.52 14.17
N GLY A 87 -3.17 7.19 14.06
CA GLY A 87 -2.68 6.29 15.12
C GLY A 87 -1.19 6.42 15.39
N VAL A 88 -0.37 6.52 14.34
CA VAL A 88 1.08 6.74 14.46
C VAL A 88 1.37 8.09 15.07
N ASN A 89 0.71 9.16 14.65
CA ASN A 89 0.94 10.49 15.22
C ASN A 89 0.60 10.55 16.73
N GLN A 90 -0.52 9.96 17.14
CA GLN A 90 -0.86 9.85 18.57
C GLN A 90 0.10 8.93 19.33
N GLY A 91 0.46 7.79 18.75
CA GLY A 91 1.39 6.82 19.32
C GLY A 91 2.79 7.40 19.51
N THR A 92 3.31 8.12 18.52
CA THR A 92 4.62 8.79 18.58
C THR A 92 4.65 9.81 19.71
N ARG A 93 3.59 10.60 19.89
CA ARG A 93 3.50 11.58 21.01
C ARG A 93 3.46 10.89 22.37
N PHE A 94 2.72 9.80 22.49
CA PHE A 94 2.65 9.01 23.73
C PHE A 94 3.99 8.33 24.06
N VAL A 95 4.66 7.76 23.05
CA VAL A 95 5.99 7.15 23.20
C VAL A 95 7.01 8.22 23.59
N LEU A 96 7.00 9.39 22.94
CA LEU A 96 7.87 10.50 23.32
C LEU A 96 7.64 10.95 24.76
N ALA A 97 6.37 11.05 25.19
CA ALA A 97 6.03 11.42 26.56
C ALA A 97 6.52 10.38 27.57
N THR A 98 6.39 9.09 27.24
CA THR A 98 6.82 7.98 28.09
C THR A 98 8.36 7.90 28.18
N LEU A 99 9.06 8.11 27.06
CA LEU A 99 10.51 8.19 27.04
C LEU A 99 11.01 9.42 27.79
N SER A 100 10.34 10.56 27.65
CA SER A 100 10.66 11.79 28.38
C SER A 100 10.46 11.61 29.88
N SER A 101 9.38 10.95 30.32
CA SER A 101 9.15 10.69 31.75
C SER A 101 10.15 9.68 32.29
N TRP A 102 10.44 8.62 31.55
CA TRP A 102 11.45 7.63 31.92
C TRP A 102 12.84 8.24 32.02
N PHE A 103 13.22 9.08 31.06
CA PHE A 103 14.49 9.79 31.08
C PHE A 103 14.57 10.75 32.26
N HIS A 104 13.48 11.44 32.56
CA HIS A 104 13.38 12.29 33.74
C HIS A 104 13.49 11.47 35.04
N ASP A 105 12.84 10.31 35.16
CA ASP A 105 12.90 9.45 36.35
C ASP A 105 14.29 8.80 36.53
N VAL A 106 14.93 8.40 35.44
CA VAL A 106 16.27 7.76 35.46
C VAL A 106 17.37 8.78 35.74
N LEU A 107 17.27 9.99 35.18
CA LEU A 107 18.30 11.02 35.38
C LEU A 107 18.09 11.86 36.64
N ASN A 108 16.84 12.16 37.02
CA ASN A 108 16.55 12.94 38.23
C ASN A 108 16.33 12.08 39.47
N GLY A 109 16.31 10.74 39.33
CA GLY A 109 16.49 9.81 40.44
C GLY A 109 15.50 9.95 41.59
N SER A 110 14.21 10.21 41.34
CA SER A 110 13.21 10.21 42.42
C SER A 110 12.78 8.78 42.76
N ARG A 111 13.62 8.09 43.54
CA ARG A 111 13.13 7.09 44.50
C ARG A 111 12.36 7.84 45.59
N SER A 112 11.04 7.69 45.57
CA SER A 112 10.15 7.82 46.73
C SER A 112 9.04 6.79 46.56
#